data_AF-A0A485K8F2-F1
#
_entry.id   AF-A0A485K8F2-F1
#
_cell.length_a   1.000
_cell.length_b   1.000
_cell.length_c   1.000
_cell.angle_alpha   90.00
_cell.angle_beta   90.00
_cell.angle_gamma   90.00
#
_symmetry.space_group_name_H-M   'P 1'
#
loop_
_entity.id
_entity.type
_entity.pdbx_description
1 polymer ?
#
loop_
_entity_poly.entity_id
_entity_poly.type
_entity_poly.pdbx_seq_one_letter_code
_entity_poly.pdbx_strand_id
1 'polypeptide(L)'
;MADESSDDAGASKEHLFVFSNPKAGMDGVDRAKLNQTIYDLSKDSAFFKNSVEKDAAVDKKVAAMRAQLERQKRPHELVANVDRRVAALEHSRDFSRIHVVVDMDMFYAAVEMRDDPSLAHVPMAVGGMGMISTANYEARKFGVRAAMPGFIAKKLCPALVFVSPHFDKYTAVAEQTRAVFREYDPHFISGSLDEAYLDITAQCRARVAAHSTMSLEDAAADVANEIRRRIHDATQLTASAGIASTARLAKVCSDINKPNGQYILPFNKPAVLKFVHHLPVRKFGGIGKVKEKMLTGVLGVTTGRQLYDARYDLFHVFSEGTAQWLLALSMGVAQDTTHHDPQQANANVQKSVSRENTFRATSSLQELLEMCQELVRHVHQDLTEVRIACFLYE
;
A
#
# COMPACT_ATOMS: atom_id res chain seq x y z
N MET A 1 1.23 -32.30 37.13
CA MET A 1 0.96 -30.86 36.89
C MET A 1 1.69 -30.50 35.62
N ALA A 2 1.03 -30.73 34.51
CA ALA A 2 1.50 -30.31 33.20
C ALA A 2 0.37 -29.52 32.57
N ASP A 3 0.76 -28.53 31.79
CA ASP A 3 -0.02 -27.79 30.80
C ASP A 3 -0.40 -26.36 31.18
N GLU A 4 0.51 -25.43 30.84
CA GLU A 4 0.26 -24.03 30.50
C GLU A 4 1.42 -23.56 29.59
N SER A 5 1.44 -23.95 28.30
CA SER A 5 2.39 -23.33 27.33
C SER A 5 1.99 -23.38 25.85
N SER A 6 0.75 -23.72 25.50
CA SER A 6 0.35 -23.91 24.10
C SER A 6 -0.33 -22.72 23.41
N ASP A 7 -0.68 -21.64 24.12
CA ASP A 7 -1.55 -20.58 23.56
C ASP A 7 -0.84 -19.36 22.91
N ASP A 8 0.51 -19.28 22.84
CA ASP A 8 1.19 -18.03 22.40
C ASP A 8 2.21 -18.18 21.24
N ALA A 9 2.42 -19.40 20.73
CA ALA A 9 3.40 -19.62 19.66
C ALA A 9 2.97 -18.99 18.32
N GLY A 10 1.68 -19.05 17.97
CA GLY A 10 1.16 -18.45 16.74
C GLY A 10 1.15 -16.91 16.79
N ALA A 11 0.80 -16.33 17.93
CA ALA A 11 0.75 -14.88 18.12
C ALA A 11 2.15 -14.24 18.06
N SER A 12 3.15 -14.83 18.72
CA SER A 12 4.54 -14.37 18.68
C SER A 12 5.21 -14.42 17.29
N LYS A 13 4.59 -15.11 16.32
CA LYS A 13 5.11 -15.31 14.95
C LYS A 13 4.23 -14.67 13.88
N GLU A 14 3.19 -13.92 14.26
CA GLU A 14 2.28 -13.24 13.34
C GLU A 14 3.01 -12.35 12.32
N HIS A 15 4.08 -11.67 12.76
CA HIS A 15 4.84 -10.74 11.92
C HIS A 15 5.50 -11.41 10.72
N LEU A 16 5.76 -12.73 10.78
CA LEU A 16 6.39 -13.50 9.71
C LEU A 16 5.50 -13.63 8.46
N PHE A 17 4.17 -13.56 8.62
CA PHE A 17 3.24 -13.82 7.52
C PHE A 17 2.71 -12.52 6.93
N VAL A 18 3.06 -12.16 5.70
CA VAL A 18 2.63 -10.88 5.07
C VAL A 18 1.09 -10.70 5.09
N PHE A 19 0.36 -11.81 5.03
CA PHE A 19 -1.09 -11.88 4.96
C PHE A 19 -1.82 -11.95 6.31
N SER A 20 -1.17 -11.72 7.47
CA SER A 20 -1.86 -11.60 8.77
C SER A 20 -2.45 -10.20 9.06
N ASN A 21 -1.91 -9.15 8.44
CA ASN A 21 -2.31 -7.75 8.75
C ASN A 21 -3.80 -7.43 8.47
N PRO A 22 -4.43 -6.49 9.18
CA PRO A 22 -5.82 -6.11 8.91
C PRO A 22 -5.99 -5.42 7.54
N LYS A 23 -7.12 -5.67 6.87
CA LYS A 23 -7.61 -4.92 5.69
C LYS A 23 -9.06 -4.48 5.92
N ALA A 24 -9.53 -3.52 5.13
CA ALA A 24 -10.92 -3.07 5.16
C ALA A 24 -11.90 -4.26 5.00
N GLY A 25 -12.95 -4.27 5.82
CA GLY A 25 -13.96 -5.33 5.89
C GLY A 25 -13.50 -6.63 6.55
N MET A 26 -12.49 -6.55 7.41
CA MET A 26 -12.06 -7.63 8.31
C MET A 26 -12.41 -7.32 9.78
N ASP A 27 -13.34 -6.41 10.00
CA ASP A 27 -13.80 -6.05 11.34
C ASP A 27 -14.51 -7.24 11.99
N GLY A 28 -14.18 -7.54 13.24
CA GLY A 28 -14.74 -8.68 13.98
C GLY A 28 -14.08 -10.04 13.71
N VAL A 29 -13.05 -10.13 12.85
CA VAL A 29 -12.27 -11.35 12.68
C VAL A 29 -11.49 -11.67 13.96
N ASP A 30 -11.65 -12.89 14.49
CA ASP A 30 -10.82 -13.42 15.57
C ASP A 30 -9.38 -13.61 15.08
N ARG A 31 -8.53 -12.63 15.41
CA ARG A 31 -7.13 -12.59 14.96
C ARG A 31 -6.28 -13.69 15.58
N ALA A 32 -6.53 -14.03 16.84
CA ALA A 32 -5.75 -15.06 17.52
C ALA A 32 -5.97 -16.41 16.81
N LYS A 33 -7.24 -16.76 16.57
CA LYS A 33 -7.59 -17.98 15.85
C LYS A 33 -7.11 -17.99 14.40
N LEU A 34 -7.22 -16.85 13.69
CA LEU A 34 -6.70 -16.68 12.33
C LEU A 34 -5.19 -16.96 12.29
N ASN A 35 -4.44 -16.29 13.16
CA ASN A 35 -2.98 -16.39 13.20
C ASN A 35 -2.51 -17.78 13.60
N GLN A 36 -3.19 -18.42 14.56
CA GLN A 36 -2.91 -19.79 14.95
C GLN A 36 -3.14 -20.76 13.78
N THR A 37 -4.24 -20.62 13.06
CA THR A 37 -4.53 -21.45 11.87
C THR A 37 -3.46 -21.27 10.78
N ILE A 38 -3.05 -20.03 10.51
CA ILE A 38 -1.98 -19.72 9.56
C ILE A 38 -0.67 -20.37 9.99
N TYR A 39 -0.31 -20.23 11.27
CA TYR A 39 0.90 -20.81 11.83
C TYR A 39 0.91 -22.33 11.71
N ASP A 40 -0.16 -23.01 12.11
CA ASP A 40 -0.24 -24.46 12.09
C ASP A 40 -0.14 -25.05 10.68
N LEU A 41 -0.69 -24.37 9.68
CA LEU A 41 -0.55 -24.78 8.27
C LEU A 41 0.83 -24.49 7.68
N SER A 42 1.59 -23.58 8.29
CA SER A 42 2.82 -23.05 7.69
C SER A 42 4.09 -23.51 8.38
N LYS A 43 4.05 -23.84 9.68
CA LYS A 43 5.23 -24.02 10.56
C LYS A 43 6.28 -25.01 10.04
N ASP A 44 5.86 -26.04 9.32
CA ASP A 44 6.76 -27.08 8.79
C ASP A 44 7.21 -26.83 7.34
N SER A 45 6.70 -25.77 6.71
CA SER A 45 6.99 -25.45 5.30
C SER A 45 8.39 -24.85 5.10
N ALA A 46 8.96 -25.06 3.91
CA ALA A 46 10.20 -24.39 3.49
C ALA A 46 10.02 -22.85 3.47
N PHE A 47 8.83 -22.37 3.13
CA PHE A 47 8.49 -20.94 3.16
C PHE A 47 8.63 -20.35 4.58
N PHE A 48 8.12 -21.06 5.59
CA PHE A 48 8.22 -20.61 6.98
C PHE A 48 9.66 -20.60 7.47
N LYS A 49 10.44 -21.66 7.19
CA LYS A 49 11.87 -21.71 7.53
C LYS A 49 12.65 -20.52 6.94
N ASN A 50 12.47 -20.25 5.65
CA ASN A 50 13.05 -19.08 4.99
C ASN A 50 12.57 -17.75 5.60
N SER A 51 11.31 -17.67 6.01
CA SER A 51 10.76 -16.47 6.68
C SER A 51 11.42 -16.24 8.05
N VAL A 52 11.64 -17.31 8.83
CA VAL A 52 12.37 -17.25 10.11
C VAL A 52 13.82 -16.82 9.91
N GLU A 53 14.51 -17.35 8.91
CA GLU A 53 15.90 -16.97 8.59
C GLU A 53 16.02 -15.49 8.20
N LYS A 54 15.11 -15.00 7.33
CA LYS A 54 15.04 -13.58 6.96
C LYS A 54 14.75 -12.70 8.17
N ASP A 55 13.84 -13.13 9.04
CA ASP A 55 13.48 -12.38 10.24
C ASP A 55 14.66 -12.27 11.22
N ALA A 56 15.40 -13.37 11.41
CA ALA A 56 16.62 -13.40 12.21
C ALA A 56 17.74 -12.51 11.62
N ALA A 57 17.85 -12.43 10.30
CA ALA A 57 18.77 -11.49 9.65
C ALA A 57 18.39 -10.02 9.93
N VAL A 58 17.09 -9.71 9.93
CA VAL A 58 16.59 -8.40 10.33
C VAL A 58 16.89 -8.13 11.81
N ASP A 59 16.72 -9.11 12.70
CA ASP A 59 17.06 -8.97 14.13
C ASP A 59 18.53 -8.65 14.35
N LYS A 60 19.44 -9.33 13.64
CA LYS A 60 20.87 -9.01 13.67
C LYS A 60 21.14 -7.57 13.24
N LYS A 61 20.46 -7.10 12.18
CA LYS A 61 20.57 -5.71 11.72
C LYS A 61 20.03 -4.72 12.75
N VAL A 62 18.90 -5.01 13.37
CA VAL A 62 18.33 -4.19 14.45
C VAL A 62 19.28 -4.10 15.65
N ALA A 63 19.87 -5.22 16.08
CA ALA A 63 20.85 -5.25 17.17
C ALA A 63 22.10 -4.41 16.84
N ALA A 64 22.61 -4.51 15.61
CA ALA A 64 23.73 -3.70 15.16
C ALA A 64 23.40 -2.20 15.13
N MET A 65 22.21 -1.83 14.64
CA MET A 65 21.75 -0.43 14.63
C MET A 65 21.55 0.13 16.04
N ARG A 66 21.03 -0.67 16.99
CA ARG A 66 20.93 -0.29 18.42
C ARG A 66 22.31 -0.03 19.02
N ALA A 67 23.26 -0.95 18.82
CA ALA A 67 24.62 -0.78 19.32
C ALA A 67 25.33 0.44 18.70
N GLN A 68 25.03 0.76 17.43
CA GLN A 68 25.48 2.00 16.79
C GLN A 68 24.89 3.23 17.49
N LEU A 69 23.59 3.24 17.77
CA LEU A 69 22.91 4.35 18.43
C LEU A 69 23.45 4.59 19.85
N GLU A 70 23.68 3.54 20.63
CA GLU A 70 24.23 3.63 22.00
C GLU A 70 25.63 4.28 22.04
N ARG A 71 26.42 4.14 20.96
CA ARG A 71 27.75 4.74 20.84
C ARG A 71 27.71 6.19 20.37
N GLN A 72 26.60 6.62 19.78
CA GLN A 72 26.45 7.96 19.22
C GLN A 72 26.03 8.92 20.33
N LYS A 73 26.76 10.02 20.47
CA LYS A 73 26.25 11.19 21.19
C LYS A 73 25.35 11.96 20.21
N ARG A 74 24.46 12.81 20.72
CA ARG A 74 23.76 13.83 19.93
C ARG A 74 24.60 15.11 19.92
N PRO A 75 25.58 15.28 19.01
CA PRO A 75 26.37 16.50 18.97
C PRO A 75 25.46 17.69 18.62
N HIS A 76 25.80 18.87 19.14
CA HIS A 76 25.06 20.09 18.90
C HIS A 76 24.85 20.38 17.40
N GLU A 77 25.85 20.06 16.56
CA GLU A 77 25.79 20.24 15.10
C GLU A 77 24.70 19.38 14.44
N LEU A 78 24.50 18.14 14.88
CA LEU A 78 23.44 17.29 14.35
C LEU A 78 22.07 17.85 14.73
N VAL A 79 21.90 18.22 16.01
CA VAL A 79 20.64 18.79 16.50
C VAL A 79 20.29 20.04 15.69
N ALA A 80 21.24 20.98 15.55
CA ALA A 80 21.07 22.18 14.75
C ALA A 80 20.78 21.87 13.27
N ASN A 81 21.41 20.85 12.69
CA ASN A 81 21.13 20.43 11.31
C ASN A 81 19.69 19.91 11.15
N VAL A 82 19.25 19.03 12.04
CA VAL A 82 17.90 18.45 12.03
C VAL A 82 16.85 19.54 12.28
N ASP A 83 17.09 20.46 13.21
CA ASP A 83 16.17 21.57 13.48
C ASP A 83 16.03 22.52 12.27
N ARG A 84 17.13 22.77 11.53
CA ARG A 84 17.05 23.49 10.25
C ARG A 84 16.20 22.75 9.23
N ARG A 85 16.30 21.42 9.15
CA ARG A 85 15.47 20.61 8.25
C ARG A 85 13.99 20.64 8.66
N VAL A 86 13.70 20.57 9.96
CA VAL A 86 12.34 20.75 10.48
C VAL A 86 11.79 22.12 10.08
N ALA A 87 12.56 23.19 10.27
CA ALA A 87 12.15 24.53 9.86
C ALA A 87 11.91 24.64 8.35
N ALA A 88 12.78 24.04 7.52
CA ALA A 88 12.63 24.02 6.07
C ALA A 88 11.38 23.22 5.62
N LEU A 89 11.12 22.06 6.24
CA LEU A 89 9.90 21.28 5.98
C LEU A 89 8.65 22.05 6.42
N GLU A 90 8.71 22.77 7.53
CA GLU A 90 7.58 23.58 7.97
C GLU A 90 7.34 24.77 7.04
N HIS A 91 8.40 25.40 6.52
CA HIS A 91 8.29 26.49 5.55
C HIS A 91 7.74 26.03 4.19
N SER A 92 8.01 24.78 3.80
CA SER A 92 7.49 24.19 2.56
C SER A 92 6.09 23.57 2.68
N ARG A 93 5.45 23.68 3.86
CA ARG A 93 4.09 23.18 4.07
C ARG A 93 3.10 23.96 3.21
N ASP A 94 2.43 23.26 2.31
CA ASP A 94 1.42 23.83 1.41
C ASP A 94 0.04 23.20 1.65
N PHE A 95 -0.97 24.05 1.81
CA PHE A 95 -2.39 23.68 1.92
C PHE A 95 -3.22 24.19 0.74
N SER A 96 -2.59 24.85 -0.24
CA SER A 96 -3.25 25.42 -1.42
C SER A 96 -3.53 24.37 -2.51
N ARG A 97 -2.89 23.20 -2.41
CA ARG A 97 -3.10 22.02 -3.26
C ARG A 97 -4.06 21.06 -2.59
N ILE A 98 -4.96 20.49 -3.37
CA ILE A 98 -5.98 19.55 -2.93
C ILE A 98 -5.85 18.30 -3.79
N HIS A 99 -5.45 17.20 -3.14
CA HIS A 99 -5.31 15.92 -3.80
C HIS A 99 -6.45 14.99 -3.40
N VAL A 100 -6.87 14.18 -4.35
CA VAL A 100 -7.75 13.03 -4.09
C VAL A 100 -7.05 11.76 -4.57
N VAL A 101 -7.10 10.72 -3.74
CA VAL A 101 -6.72 9.37 -4.11
C VAL A 101 -7.98 8.53 -4.19
N VAL A 102 -8.23 7.94 -5.34
CA VAL A 102 -9.37 7.06 -5.59
C VAL A 102 -8.86 5.62 -5.68
N ASP A 103 -9.48 4.72 -4.94
CA ASP A 103 -9.10 3.30 -4.82
C ASP A 103 -10.39 2.45 -4.93
N MET A 104 -10.51 1.66 -6.01
CA MET A 104 -11.70 0.83 -6.26
C MET A 104 -11.88 -0.22 -5.16
N ASP A 105 -13.12 -0.45 -4.75
CA ASP A 105 -13.37 -1.40 -3.67
C ASP A 105 -13.29 -2.83 -4.19
N MET A 106 -12.38 -3.64 -3.62
CA MET A 106 -12.21 -5.07 -3.93
C MET A 106 -12.14 -5.37 -5.45
N PHE A 107 -11.45 -4.52 -6.21
CA PHE A 107 -11.59 -4.35 -7.67
C PHE A 107 -11.87 -5.62 -8.48
N TYR A 108 -10.93 -6.58 -8.57
CA TYR A 108 -11.16 -7.76 -9.41
C TYR A 108 -12.37 -8.58 -8.96
N ALA A 109 -12.60 -8.74 -7.65
CA ALA A 109 -13.79 -9.41 -7.14
C ALA A 109 -15.07 -8.64 -7.48
N ALA A 110 -15.04 -7.30 -7.42
CA ALA A 110 -16.18 -6.47 -7.80
C ALA A 110 -16.54 -6.62 -9.29
N VAL A 111 -15.53 -6.70 -10.17
CA VAL A 111 -15.74 -6.98 -11.60
C VAL A 111 -16.41 -8.34 -11.80
N GLU A 112 -15.90 -9.40 -11.18
CA GLU A 112 -16.49 -10.74 -11.33
C GLU A 112 -17.91 -10.82 -10.74
N MET A 113 -18.17 -10.16 -9.60
CA MET A 113 -19.51 -10.14 -8.99
C MET A 113 -20.53 -9.33 -9.80
N ARG A 114 -20.09 -8.31 -10.55
CA ARG A 114 -20.96 -7.58 -11.47
C ARG A 114 -21.36 -8.46 -12.65
N ASP A 115 -20.40 -9.21 -13.20
CA ASP A 115 -20.62 -10.06 -14.37
C ASP A 115 -21.38 -11.35 -14.00
N ASP A 116 -21.20 -11.87 -12.77
CA ASP A 116 -21.95 -12.99 -12.19
C ASP A 116 -22.51 -12.59 -10.81
N PRO A 117 -23.77 -12.10 -10.75
CA PRO A 117 -24.41 -11.67 -9.51
C PRO A 117 -24.55 -12.76 -8.44
N SER A 118 -24.44 -14.05 -8.80
CA SER A 118 -24.49 -15.14 -7.81
C SER A 118 -23.31 -15.09 -6.83
N LEU A 119 -22.21 -14.46 -7.23
CA LEU A 119 -20.99 -14.30 -6.43
C LEU A 119 -21.11 -13.23 -5.34
N ALA A 120 -22.09 -12.32 -5.42
CA ALA A 120 -22.22 -11.18 -4.51
C ALA A 120 -22.56 -11.58 -3.06
N HIS A 121 -23.17 -12.76 -2.88
CA HIS A 121 -23.69 -13.23 -1.58
C HIS A 121 -22.94 -14.44 -1.03
N VAL A 122 -21.82 -14.81 -1.64
CA VAL A 122 -20.96 -15.92 -1.20
C VAL A 122 -19.55 -15.42 -0.94
N PRO A 123 -18.80 -16.03 -0.01
CA PRO A 123 -17.38 -15.72 0.13
C PRO A 123 -16.66 -16.14 -1.15
N MET A 124 -16.04 -15.18 -1.85
CA MET A 124 -15.30 -15.45 -3.08
C MET A 124 -13.95 -14.73 -3.13
N ALA A 125 -13.03 -15.31 -3.89
CA ALA A 125 -11.72 -14.75 -4.16
C ALA A 125 -11.30 -14.94 -5.63
N VAL A 126 -10.65 -13.91 -6.18
CA VAL A 126 -9.99 -14.00 -7.49
C VAL A 126 -8.58 -14.54 -7.29
N GLY A 127 -8.22 -15.59 -8.03
CA GLY A 127 -6.96 -16.31 -7.91
C GLY A 127 -7.20 -17.82 -7.81
N GLY A 128 -6.40 -18.52 -7.03
CA GLY A 128 -6.57 -19.96 -6.85
C GLY A 128 -5.81 -20.52 -5.65
N MET A 129 -5.66 -21.85 -5.62
CA MET A 129 -5.03 -22.57 -4.51
C MET A 129 -3.61 -22.10 -4.19
N GLY A 130 -2.86 -21.65 -5.20
CA GLY A 130 -1.50 -21.13 -5.02
C GLY A 130 -1.48 -19.74 -4.39
N MET A 131 -2.29 -18.81 -4.88
CA MET A 131 -2.31 -17.43 -4.40
C MET A 131 -3.63 -16.73 -4.72
N ILE A 132 -4.09 -15.88 -3.79
CA ILE A 132 -5.24 -14.99 -3.97
C ILE A 132 -4.77 -13.59 -4.37
N SER A 133 -5.33 -13.06 -5.47
CA SER A 133 -5.13 -11.67 -5.90
C SER A 133 -6.00 -10.70 -5.10
N THR A 134 -7.28 -11.01 -4.93
CA THR A 134 -8.20 -10.24 -4.09
C THR A 134 -9.36 -11.10 -3.60
N ALA A 135 -10.06 -10.65 -2.56
CA ALA A 135 -11.22 -11.30 -2.00
C ALA A 135 -12.33 -10.29 -1.76
N ASN A 136 -13.58 -10.71 -1.95
CA ASN A 136 -14.74 -9.88 -1.65
C ASN A 136 -14.91 -9.68 -0.13
N TYR A 137 -15.77 -8.75 0.27
CA TYR A 137 -15.96 -8.44 1.68
C TYR A 137 -16.58 -9.62 2.47
N GLU A 138 -17.40 -10.47 1.84
CA GLU A 138 -17.93 -11.68 2.48
C GLU A 138 -16.83 -12.66 2.86
N ALA A 139 -15.83 -12.88 1.99
CA ALA A 139 -14.68 -13.72 2.31
C ALA A 139 -13.77 -13.10 3.38
N ARG A 140 -13.62 -11.77 3.39
CA ARG A 140 -12.78 -11.05 4.36
C ARG A 140 -13.26 -11.19 5.80
N LYS A 141 -14.56 -11.41 6.03
CA LYS A 141 -15.12 -11.75 7.35
C LYS A 141 -14.54 -13.03 7.96
N PHE A 142 -13.95 -13.91 7.13
CA PHE A 142 -13.27 -15.14 7.56
C PHE A 142 -11.75 -15.00 7.64
N GLY A 143 -11.20 -13.80 7.41
CA GLY A 143 -9.75 -13.60 7.34
C GLY A 143 -9.15 -13.75 5.94
N VAL A 144 -9.94 -14.14 4.93
CA VAL A 144 -9.46 -14.36 3.55
C VAL A 144 -9.11 -13.03 2.89
N ARG A 145 -7.94 -12.94 2.24
CA ARG A 145 -7.46 -11.70 1.63
C ARG A 145 -6.41 -11.91 0.55
N ALA A 146 -6.12 -10.83 -0.16
CA ALA A 146 -5.00 -10.75 -1.12
C ALA A 146 -3.66 -11.20 -0.49
N ALA A 147 -2.82 -11.81 -1.32
CA ALA A 147 -1.51 -12.38 -0.97
C ALA A 147 -1.55 -13.55 0.03
N MET A 148 -2.73 -14.10 0.32
CA MET A 148 -2.89 -15.35 1.06
C MET A 148 -2.90 -16.53 0.09
N PRO A 149 -2.17 -17.63 0.38
CA PRO A 149 -2.32 -18.87 -0.38
C PRO A 149 -3.75 -19.41 -0.31
N GLY A 150 -4.30 -19.86 -1.44
CA GLY A 150 -5.70 -20.31 -1.52
C GLY A 150 -5.99 -21.53 -0.65
N PHE A 151 -5.01 -22.44 -0.45
CA PHE A 151 -5.20 -23.58 0.46
C PHE A 151 -5.38 -23.16 1.93
N ILE A 152 -4.72 -22.07 2.38
CA ILE A 152 -4.93 -21.50 3.71
C ILE A 152 -6.32 -20.87 3.78
N ALA A 153 -6.68 -20.09 2.77
CA ALA A 153 -7.99 -19.45 2.70
C ALA A 153 -9.14 -20.47 2.72
N LYS A 154 -8.99 -21.61 2.05
CA LYS A 154 -9.96 -22.71 2.08
C LYS A 154 -10.09 -23.36 3.45
N LYS A 155 -9.03 -23.39 4.26
CA LYS A 155 -9.12 -23.86 5.64
C LYS A 155 -9.88 -22.88 6.52
N LEU A 156 -9.69 -21.57 6.31
CA LEU A 156 -10.40 -20.50 7.01
C LEU A 156 -11.88 -20.41 6.61
N CYS A 157 -12.17 -20.61 5.33
CA CYS A 157 -13.50 -20.56 4.75
C CYS A 157 -13.70 -21.74 3.79
N PRO A 158 -14.21 -22.90 4.26
CA PRO A 158 -14.44 -24.07 3.40
C PRO A 158 -15.36 -23.78 2.21
N ALA A 159 -16.34 -22.89 2.40
CA ALA A 159 -17.30 -22.46 1.39
C ALA A 159 -16.73 -21.47 0.34
N LEU A 160 -15.46 -21.05 0.46
CA LEU A 160 -14.84 -20.06 -0.42
C LEU A 160 -14.92 -20.46 -1.91
N VAL A 161 -15.41 -19.58 -2.77
CA VAL A 161 -15.43 -19.79 -4.22
C VAL A 161 -14.19 -19.13 -4.84
N PHE A 162 -13.48 -19.86 -5.70
CA PHE A 162 -12.38 -19.29 -6.48
C PHE A 162 -12.85 -18.94 -7.89
N VAL A 163 -12.45 -17.75 -8.36
CA VAL A 163 -12.64 -17.31 -9.75
C VAL A 163 -11.26 -17.04 -10.35
N SER A 164 -11.01 -17.58 -11.54
CA SER A 164 -9.77 -17.33 -12.27
C SER A 164 -9.65 -15.84 -12.65
N PRO A 165 -8.43 -15.27 -12.65
CA PRO A 165 -8.25 -13.87 -13.03
C PRO A 165 -8.48 -13.63 -14.53
N HIS A 166 -9.23 -12.60 -14.87
CA HIS A 166 -9.48 -12.14 -16.24
C HIS A 166 -8.90 -10.73 -16.48
N PHE A 167 -7.59 -10.64 -16.69
CA PHE A 167 -6.87 -9.34 -16.75
C PHE A 167 -7.34 -8.42 -17.88
N ASP A 168 -7.81 -8.96 -19.01
CA ASP A 168 -8.37 -8.14 -20.09
C ASP A 168 -9.62 -7.38 -19.62
N LYS A 169 -10.50 -8.04 -18.86
CA LYS A 169 -11.68 -7.40 -18.26
C LYS A 169 -11.27 -6.31 -17.28
N TYR A 170 -10.30 -6.62 -16.40
CA TYR A 170 -9.86 -5.67 -15.38
C TYR A 170 -9.20 -4.43 -16.00
N THR A 171 -8.43 -4.63 -17.06
CA THR A 171 -7.81 -3.55 -17.83
C THR A 171 -8.86 -2.70 -18.53
N ALA A 172 -9.86 -3.32 -19.16
CA ALA A 172 -10.95 -2.61 -19.81
C ALA A 172 -11.75 -1.74 -18.82
N VAL A 173 -12.06 -2.26 -17.62
CA VAL A 173 -12.74 -1.48 -16.58
C VAL A 173 -11.84 -0.37 -16.03
N ALA A 174 -10.55 -0.63 -15.85
CA ALA A 174 -9.59 0.40 -15.43
C ALA A 174 -9.51 1.54 -16.46
N GLU A 175 -9.63 1.26 -17.77
CA GLU A 175 -9.68 2.34 -18.77
C GLU A 175 -10.96 3.18 -18.69
N GLN A 176 -12.10 2.59 -18.29
CA GLN A 176 -13.33 3.33 -18.04
C GLN A 176 -13.18 4.29 -16.85
N THR A 177 -12.54 3.85 -15.76
CA THR A 177 -12.29 4.72 -14.60
C THR A 177 -11.26 5.80 -14.92
N ARG A 178 -10.20 5.46 -15.66
CA ARG A 178 -9.21 6.43 -16.17
C ARG A 178 -9.83 7.48 -17.09
N ALA A 179 -10.84 7.13 -17.88
CA ALA A 179 -11.58 8.10 -18.69
C ALA A 179 -12.26 9.15 -17.81
N VAL A 180 -12.89 8.74 -16.70
CA VAL A 180 -13.44 9.68 -15.71
C VAL A 180 -12.33 10.53 -15.10
N PHE A 181 -11.21 9.95 -14.68
CA PHE A 181 -10.11 10.68 -14.05
C PHE A 181 -9.53 11.78 -14.94
N ARG A 182 -9.37 11.53 -16.24
CA ARG A 182 -8.83 12.50 -17.22
C ARG A 182 -9.63 13.81 -17.29
N GLU A 183 -10.91 13.79 -16.92
CA GLU A 183 -11.75 14.99 -16.90
C GLU A 183 -11.51 15.89 -15.68
N TYR A 184 -10.97 15.33 -14.60
CA TYR A 184 -10.62 16.07 -13.37
C TYR A 184 -9.13 16.38 -13.29
N ASP A 185 -8.27 15.50 -13.80
CA ASP A 185 -6.84 15.77 -13.85
C ASP A 185 -6.26 15.08 -15.09
N PRO A 186 -5.93 15.83 -16.16
CA PRO A 186 -5.31 15.23 -17.35
C PRO A 186 -3.89 14.69 -17.07
N HIS A 187 -3.28 15.05 -15.93
CA HIS A 187 -1.96 14.61 -15.50
C HIS A 187 -2.01 13.65 -14.30
N PHE A 188 -3.18 13.03 -14.05
CA PHE A 188 -3.31 12.07 -12.96
C PHE A 188 -2.29 10.94 -13.06
N ILE A 189 -1.94 10.37 -11.90
CA ILE A 189 -1.02 9.24 -11.82
C ILE A 189 -1.82 7.98 -11.47
N SER A 190 -1.72 6.93 -12.29
CA SER A 190 -2.28 5.61 -11.99
C SER A 190 -1.26 4.82 -11.16
N GLY A 191 -1.60 4.48 -9.91
CA GLY A 191 -0.76 3.63 -9.06
C GLY A 191 -0.86 2.14 -9.42
N SER A 192 -2.03 1.72 -9.91
CA SER A 192 -2.37 0.37 -10.34
C SER A 192 -3.54 0.41 -11.33
N LEU A 193 -4.20 -0.72 -11.58
CA LEU A 193 -5.47 -0.76 -12.33
C LEU A 193 -6.63 -0.14 -11.55
N ASP A 194 -6.57 -0.15 -10.22
CA ASP A 194 -7.65 0.26 -9.32
C ASP A 194 -7.37 1.52 -8.50
N GLU A 195 -6.16 2.08 -8.57
CA GLU A 195 -5.74 3.23 -7.78
C GLU A 195 -5.25 4.38 -8.66
N ALA A 196 -5.72 5.60 -8.37
CA ALA A 196 -5.30 6.82 -9.03
C ALA A 196 -5.12 7.99 -8.05
N TYR A 197 -4.15 8.85 -8.36
CA TYR A 197 -3.81 10.07 -7.63
C TYR A 197 -4.10 11.26 -8.53
N LEU A 198 -4.98 12.15 -8.10
CA LEU A 198 -5.42 13.31 -8.87
C LEU A 198 -5.17 14.60 -8.08
N ASP A 199 -4.80 15.67 -8.79
CA ASP A 199 -4.91 17.03 -8.28
C ASP A 199 -6.24 17.65 -8.68
N ILE A 200 -7.11 17.90 -7.69
CA ILE A 200 -8.43 18.48 -7.91
C ILE A 200 -8.49 19.96 -7.50
N THR A 201 -7.33 20.62 -7.35
CA THR A 201 -7.24 22.00 -6.87
C THR A 201 -8.07 22.95 -7.74
N ALA A 202 -7.97 22.83 -9.07
CA ALA A 202 -8.65 23.71 -10.01
C ALA A 202 -10.18 23.57 -9.91
N GLN A 203 -10.66 22.34 -9.79
CA GLN A 203 -12.07 21.97 -9.68
C GLN A 203 -12.67 22.48 -8.38
N CYS A 204 -11.94 22.32 -7.27
CA CYS A 204 -12.37 22.84 -5.98
C CYS A 204 -12.49 24.37 -6.01
N ARG A 205 -11.48 25.07 -6.55
CA ARG A 205 -11.50 26.54 -6.67
C ARG A 205 -12.63 27.04 -7.56
N ALA A 206 -12.91 26.37 -8.68
CA ALA A 206 -14.01 26.72 -9.57
C ALA A 206 -15.38 26.63 -8.85
N ARG A 207 -15.58 25.61 -8.00
CA ARG A 207 -16.83 25.46 -7.23
C ARG A 207 -16.99 26.50 -6.14
N VAL A 208 -15.92 26.79 -5.40
CA VAL A 208 -15.92 27.89 -4.41
C VAL A 208 -16.21 29.23 -5.08
N ALA A 209 -15.65 29.48 -6.27
CA ALA A 209 -15.92 30.71 -7.03
C ALA A 209 -17.39 30.80 -7.51
N ALA A 210 -18.02 29.67 -7.83
CA ALA A 210 -19.43 29.60 -8.23
C ALA A 210 -20.42 29.67 -7.04
N HIS A 211 -19.96 29.35 -5.82
CA HIS A 211 -20.79 29.27 -4.61
C HIS A 211 -20.13 29.98 -3.43
N SER A 212 -20.49 31.25 -3.22
CA SER A 212 -19.84 32.16 -2.26
C SER A 212 -19.85 31.71 -0.79
N THR A 213 -20.65 30.71 -0.41
CA THR A 213 -20.72 30.16 0.95
C THR A 213 -20.04 28.80 1.10
N MET A 214 -19.50 28.22 0.01
CA MET A 214 -18.89 26.88 0.03
C MET A 214 -17.44 26.96 0.50
N SER A 215 -17.07 26.12 1.48
CA SER A 215 -15.66 25.99 1.88
C SER A 215 -14.86 25.17 0.86
N LEU A 216 -13.52 25.25 0.90
CA LEU A 216 -12.67 24.39 0.08
C LEU A 216 -12.83 22.90 0.44
N GLU A 217 -13.00 22.58 1.73
CA GLU A 217 -13.27 21.22 2.17
C GLU A 217 -14.59 20.68 1.60
N ASP A 218 -15.66 21.47 1.62
CA ASP A 218 -16.96 21.08 1.05
C ASP A 218 -16.86 20.89 -0.47
N ALA A 219 -16.16 21.80 -1.16
CA ALA A 219 -15.93 21.69 -2.59
C ALA A 219 -15.17 20.41 -2.94
N ALA A 220 -14.12 20.07 -2.18
CA ALA A 220 -13.33 18.87 -2.39
C ALA A 220 -14.12 17.59 -2.09
N ALA A 221 -14.94 17.60 -1.03
CA ALA A 221 -15.83 16.49 -0.71
C ALA A 221 -16.85 16.25 -1.84
N ASP A 222 -17.43 17.31 -2.38
CA ASP A 222 -18.35 17.22 -3.51
C ASP A 222 -17.63 16.72 -4.78
N VAL A 223 -16.36 17.10 -5.02
CA VAL A 223 -15.62 16.67 -6.23
C VAL A 223 -15.36 15.18 -6.14
N ALA A 224 -14.89 14.71 -4.99
CA ALA A 224 -14.64 13.29 -4.76
C ALA A 224 -15.93 12.46 -4.85
N ASN A 225 -17.05 12.98 -4.33
CA ASN A 225 -18.34 12.32 -4.43
C ASN A 225 -18.81 12.23 -5.89
N GLU A 226 -18.65 13.31 -6.67
CA GLU A 226 -18.97 13.30 -8.10
C GLU A 226 -18.11 12.28 -8.86
N ILE A 227 -16.79 12.25 -8.63
CA ILE A 227 -15.88 11.27 -9.24
C ILE A 227 -16.35 9.85 -8.93
N ARG A 228 -16.63 9.54 -7.65
CA ARG A 228 -17.11 8.21 -7.23
C ARG A 228 -18.43 7.84 -7.88
N ARG A 229 -19.38 8.78 -7.96
CA ARG A 229 -20.67 8.57 -8.64
C ARG A 229 -20.45 8.28 -10.13
N ARG A 230 -19.61 9.06 -10.81
CA ARG A 230 -19.35 8.87 -12.25
C ARG A 230 -18.64 7.56 -12.55
N ILE A 231 -17.73 7.12 -11.67
CA ILE A 231 -17.14 5.77 -11.74
C ILE A 231 -18.24 4.72 -11.63
N HIS A 232 -19.14 4.86 -10.66
CA HIS A 232 -20.26 3.94 -10.50
C HIS A 232 -21.17 3.94 -11.73
N ASP A 233 -21.54 5.11 -12.25
CA ASP A 233 -22.37 5.23 -13.46
C ASP A 233 -21.72 4.53 -14.66
N ALA A 234 -20.39 4.70 -14.84
CA ALA A 234 -19.65 4.12 -15.95
C ALA A 234 -19.38 2.61 -15.83
N THR A 235 -19.19 2.10 -14.60
CA THR A 235 -18.65 0.75 -14.39
C THR A 235 -19.58 -0.19 -13.61
N GLN A 236 -20.58 0.37 -12.93
CA GLN A 236 -21.42 -0.28 -11.90
C GLN A 236 -20.61 -0.80 -10.70
N LEU A 237 -19.41 -0.26 -10.46
CA LEU A 237 -18.54 -0.60 -9.35
C LEU A 237 -18.33 0.60 -8.42
N THR A 238 -18.08 0.33 -7.14
CA THR A 238 -17.82 1.39 -6.15
C THR A 238 -16.33 1.66 -5.98
N ALA A 239 -16.02 2.90 -5.59
CA ALA A 239 -14.70 3.31 -5.19
C ALA A 239 -14.76 4.08 -3.88
N SER A 240 -13.66 4.02 -3.13
CA SER A 240 -13.45 4.87 -1.96
C SER A 240 -12.42 5.96 -2.28
N ALA A 241 -12.53 7.10 -1.61
CA ALA A 241 -11.68 8.26 -1.88
C ALA A 241 -11.10 8.88 -0.62
N GLY A 242 -9.83 9.27 -0.67
CA GLY A 242 -9.18 10.04 0.38
C GLY A 242 -8.78 11.41 -0.13
N ILE A 243 -9.03 12.45 0.65
CA ILE A 243 -8.81 13.84 0.27
C ILE A 243 -7.88 14.49 1.29
N ALA A 244 -6.80 15.12 0.83
CA ALA A 244 -5.86 15.82 1.70
C ALA A 244 -5.03 16.84 0.92
N SER A 245 -4.24 17.64 1.64
CA SER A 245 -3.31 18.60 1.02
C SER A 245 -2.05 17.97 0.41
N THR A 246 -1.86 16.66 0.56
CA THR A 246 -0.79 15.91 -0.13
C THR A 246 -1.33 14.57 -0.63
N ALA A 247 -0.85 14.12 -1.79
CA ALA A 247 -1.17 12.81 -2.36
C ALA A 247 -0.93 11.64 -1.38
N ARG A 248 0.14 11.72 -0.59
CA ARG A 248 0.48 10.68 0.39
C ARG A 248 -0.52 10.60 1.54
N LEU A 249 -0.95 11.75 2.09
CA LEU A 249 -1.99 11.77 3.14
C LEU A 249 -3.35 11.36 2.56
N ALA A 250 -3.66 11.79 1.34
CA ALA A 250 -4.88 11.40 0.62
C ALA A 250 -4.92 9.87 0.44
N LYS A 251 -3.81 9.22 0.12
CA LYS A 251 -3.73 7.75 0.06
C LYS A 251 -4.09 7.08 1.38
N VAL A 252 -3.55 7.56 2.50
CA VAL A 252 -3.92 7.03 3.83
C VAL A 252 -5.41 7.22 4.10
N CYS A 253 -5.95 8.39 3.74
CA CYS A 253 -7.37 8.71 3.93
C CYS A 253 -8.29 7.80 3.11
N SER A 254 -7.86 7.37 1.91
CA SER A 254 -8.68 6.55 1.00
C SER A 254 -9.05 5.18 1.58
N ASP A 255 -8.28 4.70 2.57
CA ASP A 255 -8.51 3.42 3.23
C ASP A 255 -9.43 3.52 4.47
N ILE A 256 -9.70 4.72 5.01
CA ILE A 256 -10.36 4.90 6.31
C ILE A 256 -11.83 4.49 6.27
N ASN A 257 -12.57 4.97 5.27
CA ASN A 257 -14.01 4.78 5.13
C ASN A 257 -14.36 3.75 4.04
N LYS A 258 -13.46 2.78 3.76
CA LYS A 258 -13.76 1.67 2.85
C LYS A 258 -14.79 0.72 3.47
N PRO A 259 -15.74 0.16 2.68
CA PRO A 259 -16.00 0.40 1.26
C PRO A 259 -16.92 1.59 0.96
N ASN A 260 -16.90 2.04 -0.30
CA ASN A 260 -17.80 3.03 -0.88
C ASN A 260 -17.96 4.29 -0.01
N GLY A 261 -16.86 4.77 0.54
CA GLY A 261 -16.84 5.94 1.40
C GLY A 261 -15.71 6.89 1.02
N GLN A 262 -15.72 8.05 1.65
CA GLN A 262 -14.64 9.01 1.49
C GLN A 262 -14.25 9.64 2.82
N TYR A 263 -12.99 10.08 2.92
CA TYR A 263 -12.47 10.77 4.09
C TYR A 263 -11.69 12.01 3.67
N ILE A 264 -11.97 13.13 4.32
CA ILE A 264 -11.24 14.38 4.14
C ILE A 264 -10.40 14.68 5.38
N LEU A 265 -9.10 14.88 5.17
CA LEU A 265 -8.21 15.44 6.17
C LEU A 265 -8.24 16.97 6.02
N PRO A 266 -8.74 17.73 7.02
CA PRO A 266 -8.86 19.18 6.92
C PRO A 266 -7.54 19.86 6.57
N PHE A 267 -7.61 20.93 5.77
CA PHE A 267 -6.45 21.57 5.15
C PHE A 267 -5.75 22.57 6.08
N ASN A 268 -5.49 22.13 7.32
CA ASN A 268 -4.81 22.94 8.32
C ASN A 268 -3.83 22.12 9.16
N LYS A 269 -2.79 22.80 9.64
CA LYS A 269 -1.69 22.18 10.39
C LYS A 269 -2.14 21.44 11.65
N PRO A 270 -3.00 22.00 12.54
CA PRO A 270 -3.46 21.27 13.72
C PRO A 270 -4.13 19.93 13.37
N ALA A 271 -4.99 19.89 12.36
CA ALA A 271 -5.65 18.67 11.91
C ALA A 271 -4.64 17.66 11.33
N VAL A 272 -3.73 18.10 10.46
CA VAL A 272 -2.70 17.23 9.86
C VAL A 272 -1.78 16.64 10.93
N LEU A 273 -1.26 17.46 11.85
CA LEU A 273 -0.38 16.96 12.90
C LEU A 273 -1.12 16.02 13.84
N LYS A 274 -2.36 16.34 14.23
CA LYS A 274 -3.20 15.44 15.03
C LYS A 274 -3.36 14.09 14.33
N PHE A 275 -3.69 14.09 13.04
CA PHE A 275 -3.87 12.88 12.26
C PHE A 275 -2.58 12.05 12.18
N VAL A 276 -1.47 12.67 11.73
CA VAL A 276 -0.18 12.01 11.53
C VAL A 276 0.40 11.48 12.85
N HIS A 277 0.28 12.23 13.94
CA HIS A 277 0.83 11.83 15.23
C HIS A 277 0.18 10.58 15.81
N HIS A 278 -1.12 10.37 15.58
CA HIS A 278 -1.84 9.18 16.05
C HIS A 278 -1.74 7.99 15.09
N LEU A 279 -1.24 8.21 13.87
CA LEU A 279 -1.18 7.17 12.86
C LEU A 279 -0.09 6.14 13.20
N PRO A 280 -0.41 4.82 13.21
CA PRO A 280 0.62 3.79 13.32
C PRO A 280 1.62 3.87 12.16
N VAL A 281 2.91 3.66 12.42
CA VAL A 281 3.93 3.86 11.37
C VAL A 281 3.71 2.97 10.15
N ARG A 282 3.13 1.79 10.34
CA ARG A 282 2.79 0.84 9.27
C ARG A 282 1.77 1.36 8.26
N LYS A 283 1.03 2.41 8.59
CA LYS A 283 0.04 3.04 7.72
C LYS A 283 0.64 4.13 6.83
N PHE A 284 1.87 4.60 7.09
CA PHE A 284 2.55 5.47 6.12
C PHE A 284 3.00 4.66 4.90
N GLY A 285 2.64 5.14 3.70
CA GLY A 285 3.11 4.56 2.45
C GLY A 285 4.64 4.47 2.43
N GLY A 286 5.18 3.32 2.04
CA GLY A 286 6.63 3.04 2.04
C GLY A 286 7.20 2.46 3.34
N ILE A 287 6.42 2.38 4.43
CA ILE A 287 6.82 1.65 5.65
C ILE A 287 6.29 0.22 5.58
N GLY A 288 7.14 -0.68 5.04
CA GLY A 288 6.95 -2.13 5.04
C GLY A 288 7.22 -2.77 6.40
N LYS A 289 6.89 -4.08 6.54
CA LYS A 289 7.13 -4.87 7.76
C LYS A 289 8.55 -4.77 8.30
N VAL A 290 9.55 -4.84 7.41
CA VAL A 290 10.96 -4.76 7.79
C VAL A 290 11.30 -3.39 8.37
N LYS A 291 10.81 -2.31 7.74
CA LYS A 291 11.08 -0.94 8.21
C LYS A 291 10.33 -0.64 9.51
N GLU A 292 9.09 -1.12 9.64
CA GLU A 292 8.34 -1.10 10.91
C GLU A 292 9.13 -1.81 12.03
N LYS A 293 9.58 -3.06 11.80
CA LYS A 293 10.41 -3.81 12.75
C LYS A 293 11.69 -3.08 13.11
N MET A 294 12.35 -2.42 12.15
CA MET A 294 13.52 -1.59 12.42
C MET A 294 13.19 -0.35 13.25
N LEU A 295 12.11 0.36 12.97
CA LEU A 295 11.70 1.54 13.74
C LEU A 295 11.34 1.18 15.17
N THR A 296 10.51 0.15 15.36
CA THR A 296 10.09 -0.33 16.68
C THR A 296 11.27 -0.95 17.43
N GLY A 297 12.04 -1.80 16.75
CA GLY A 297 13.23 -2.41 17.30
C GLY A 297 14.25 -1.36 17.71
N VAL A 298 14.75 -0.55 16.80
CA VAL A 298 15.88 0.34 17.09
C VAL A 298 15.48 1.53 17.97
N LEU A 299 14.30 2.11 17.77
CA LEU A 299 13.93 3.41 18.34
C LEU A 299 12.68 3.36 19.24
N GLY A 300 12.02 2.21 19.39
CA GLY A 300 10.76 2.11 20.12
C GLY A 300 9.60 2.85 19.44
N VAL A 301 9.72 3.14 18.14
CA VAL A 301 8.76 3.93 17.38
C VAL A 301 7.65 3.03 16.81
N THR A 302 6.41 3.32 17.15
CA THR A 302 5.20 2.66 16.61
C THR A 302 4.17 3.65 16.04
N THR A 303 4.26 4.93 16.38
CA THR A 303 3.35 6.00 15.93
C THR A 303 4.09 7.15 15.23
N GLY A 304 3.37 7.96 14.45
CA GLY A 304 3.93 9.16 13.83
C GLY A 304 4.45 10.19 14.84
N ARG A 305 3.85 10.28 16.04
CA ARG A 305 4.36 11.15 17.11
C ARG A 305 5.75 10.71 17.57
N GLN A 306 5.89 9.43 17.88
CA GLN A 306 7.18 8.87 18.30
C GLN A 306 8.21 8.98 17.18
N LEU A 307 7.79 8.86 15.92
CA LEU A 307 8.69 9.08 14.78
C LEU A 307 9.24 10.50 14.74
N TYR A 308 8.39 11.51 15.01
CA TYR A 308 8.84 12.91 15.12
C TYR A 308 9.74 13.14 16.35
N ASP A 309 9.40 12.54 17.49
CA ASP A 309 10.20 12.66 18.72
C ASP A 309 11.59 12.04 18.56
N ALA A 310 11.71 10.95 17.79
CA ALA A 310 12.96 10.27 17.46
C ALA A 310 13.75 10.91 16.31
N ARG A 311 13.34 12.08 15.78
CA ARG A 311 13.91 12.70 14.56
C ARG A 311 15.43 12.84 14.53
N TYR A 312 16.08 13.08 15.67
CA TYR A 312 17.54 13.18 15.74
C TYR A 312 18.21 11.82 15.58
N ASP A 313 17.63 10.80 16.20
CA ASP A 313 18.16 9.44 16.18
C ASP A 313 17.99 8.80 14.79
N LEU A 314 16.99 9.23 14.01
CA LEU A 314 16.81 8.79 12.63
C LEU A 314 18.09 8.98 11.78
N PHE A 315 18.76 10.13 11.93
CA PHE A 315 19.96 10.46 11.17
C PHE A 315 21.23 9.74 11.69
N HIS A 316 21.15 9.10 12.86
CA HIS A 316 22.23 8.25 13.36
C HIS A 316 22.17 6.82 12.83
N VAL A 317 20.97 6.29 12.57
CA VAL A 317 20.79 4.86 12.26
C VAL A 317 20.33 4.57 10.84
N PHE A 318 19.74 5.54 10.15
CA PHE A 318 19.33 5.39 8.75
C PHE A 318 20.21 6.22 7.82
N SER A 319 20.20 5.87 6.52
CA SER A 319 20.80 6.74 5.50
C SER A 319 20.13 8.11 5.51
N GLU A 320 20.87 9.15 5.12
CA GLU A 320 20.38 10.53 5.14
C GLU A 320 19.04 10.68 4.41
N GLY A 321 18.92 10.14 3.19
CA GLY A 321 17.67 10.18 2.43
C GLY A 321 16.50 9.46 3.14
N THR A 322 16.77 8.34 3.80
CA THR A 322 15.73 7.62 4.57
C THR A 322 15.31 8.41 5.80
N ALA A 323 16.26 8.99 6.53
CA ALA A 323 15.99 9.80 7.72
C ALA A 323 15.21 11.07 7.35
N GLN A 324 15.58 11.73 6.25
CA GLN A 324 14.87 12.90 5.71
C GLN A 324 13.42 12.54 5.36
N TRP A 325 13.23 11.42 4.66
CA TRP A 325 11.90 10.95 4.27
C TRP A 325 11.03 10.60 5.48
N LEU A 326 11.57 9.90 6.48
CA LEU A 326 10.87 9.59 7.73
C LEU A 326 10.50 10.85 8.52
N LEU A 327 11.39 11.85 8.55
CA LEU A 327 11.10 13.14 9.18
C LEU A 327 9.92 13.84 8.48
N ALA A 328 9.91 13.92 7.14
CA ALA A 328 8.80 14.52 6.39
C ALA A 328 7.47 13.78 6.62
N LEU A 329 7.50 12.45 6.69
CA LEU A 329 6.32 11.65 7.06
C LEU A 329 5.76 12.05 8.41
N SER A 330 6.63 12.17 9.43
CA SER A 330 6.23 12.50 10.80
C SER A 330 5.60 13.89 10.93
N MET A 331 5.87 14.78 9.98
CA MET A 331 5.33 16.15 9.93
C MET A 331 4.13 16.29 8.98
N GLY A 332 3.76 15.24 8.24
CA GLY A 332 2.71 15.28 7.23
C GLY A 332 3.02 16.24 6.07
N VAL A 333 4.30 16.38 5.71
CA VAL A 333 4.75 17.27 4.62
C VAL A 333 5.16 16.43 3.40
N ALA A 334 4.80 16.89 2.20
CA ALA A 334 5.31 16.30 0.97
C ALA A 334 6.77 16.74 0.79
N GLN A 335 7.68 15.78 0.64
CA GLN A 335 9.09 16.09 0.43
C GLN A 335 9.43 16.33 -1.04
N ASP A 336 8.49 15.98 -1.91
CA ASP A 336 8.68 15.80 -3.32
C ASP A 336 7.67 16.65 -4.08
N THR A 337 8.20 17.60 -4.85
CA THR A 337 7.55 18.17 -6.04
C THR A 337 7.45 17.15 -7.18
N THR A 338 7.98 15.94 -6.99
CA THR A 338 8.11 14.89 -8.02
C THR A 338 6.78 14.39 -8.58
N HIS A 339 5.66 14.71 -7.93
CA HIS A 339 4.36 14.21 -8.35
C HIS A 339 3.55 15.18 -9.21
N HIS A 340 3.92 16.47 -9.28
CA HIS A 340 3.23 17.46 -10.14
C HIS A 340 4.15 18.49 -10.79
N ASP A 341 5.47 18.30 -10.78
CA ASP A 341 6.35 19.10 -11.65
C ASP A 341 6.30 18.53 -13.08
N PRO A 342 5.72 19.25 -14.07
CA PRO A 342 5.68 18.83 -15.46
C PRO A 342 7.09 18.63 -16.05
N GLN A 343 8.12 19.23 -15.46
CA GLN A 343 9.52 19.07 -15.89
C GLN A 343 10.15 17.75 -15.41
N GLN A 344 9.49 16.99 -14.52
CA GLN A 344 9.88 15.63 -14.13
C GLN A 344 9.12 14.53 -14.90
N ALA A 345 8.61 14.84 -16.10
CA ALA A 345 7.99 13.87 -17.01
C ALA A 345 8.86 12.62 -17.31
N ASN A 346 10.18 12.67 -17.05
CA ASN A 346 11.08 11.52 -17.12
C ASN A 346 10.86 10.47 -16.01
N ALA A 347 10.06 10.75 -14.97
CA ALA A 347 9.70 9.78 -13.94
C ALA A 347 8.74 8.67 -14.44
N ASN A 348 8.04 8.91 -15.56
CA ASN A 348 7.09 7.98 -16.17
C ASN A 348 7.72 7.04 -17.22
N VAL A 349 9.04 7.07 -17.40
CA VAL A 349 9.71 6.14 -18.32
C VAL A 349 9.88 4.80 -17.62
N GLN A 350 9.25 3.76 -18.16
CA GLN A 350 9.42 2.38 -17.71
C GLN A 350 10.91 2.01 -17.72
N LYS A 351 11.44 1.55 -16.57
CA LYS A 351 12.88 1.28 -16.39
C LYS A 351 13.26 -0.18 -16.63
N SER A 352 12.30 -1.09 -16.53
CA SER A 352 12.51 -2.52 -16.76
C SER A 352 11.22 -3.20 -17.21
N VAL A 353 11.38 -4.27 -17.98
CA VAL A 353 10.34 -5.23 -18.36
C VAL A 353 10.82 -6.61 -17.91
N SER A 354 9.96 -7.39 -17.25
CA SER A 354 10.33 -8.71 -16.73
C SER A 354 9.14 -9.67 -16.75
N ARG A 355 9.43 -10.95 -17.00
CA ARG A 355 8.51 -12.06 -16.78
C ARG A 355 9.13 -13.04 -15.81
N GLU A 356 8.30 -13.57 -14.92
CA GLU A 356 8.67 -14.61 -13.98
C GLU A 356 7.57 -15.65 -13.92
N ASN A 357 7.93 -16.90 -13.65
CA ASN A 357 6.98 -17.99 -13.46
C ASN A 357 7.43 -18.85 -12.27
N THR A 358 6.48 -19.21 -11.40
CA THR A 358 6.72 -20.16 -10.30
C THR A 358 6.23 -21.54 -10.73
N PHE A 359 7.11 -22.53 -10.69
CA PHE A 359 6.86 -23.89 -11.16
C PHE A 359 7.22 -24.93 -10.07
N ARG A 360 6.85 -26.19 -10.30
CA ARG A 360 7.24 -27.28 -9.39
C ARG A 360 8.74 -27.50 -9.44
N ALA A 361 9.36 -27.86 -8.31
CA ALA A 361 10.80 -28.09 -8.26
C ALA A 361 11.24 -29.15 -9.28
N THR A 362 12.25 -28.80 -10.08
CA THR A 362 12.89 -29.70 -11.05
C THR A 362 14.40 -29.48 -11.01
N SER A 363 15.16 -30.54 -11.24
CA SER A 363 16.62 -30.50 -11.43
C SER A 363 17.02 -30.76 -12.89
N SER A 364 16.04 -30.93 -13.79
CA SER A 364 16.28 -31.18 -15.21
C SER A 364 16.80 -29.91 -15.88
N LEU A 365 18.06 -29.94 -16.30
CA LEU A 365 18.66 -28.83 -17.05
C LEU A 365 17.86 -28.53 -18.33
N GLN A 366 17.35 -29.58 -18.99
CA GLN A 366 16.55 -29.42 -20.20
C GLN A 366 15.27 -28.63 -19.92
N GLU A 367 14.50 -29.00 -18.89
CA GLU A 367 13.27 -28.29 -18.53
C GLU A 367 13.56 -26.84 -18.14
N LEU A 368 14.65 -26.59 -17.40
CA LEU A 368 15.05 -25.24 -17.01
C LEU A 368 15.44 -24.38 -18.22
N LEU A 369 16.11 -24.96 -19.22
CA LEU A 369 16.46 -24.27 -20.47
C LEU A 369 15.21 -23.96 -21.29
N GLU A 370 14.26 -24.89 -21.39
CA GLU A 370 12.98 -24.68 -22.06
C GLU A 370 12.18 -23.54 -21.40
N MET A 371 12.08 -23.54 -20.07
CA MET A 371 11.44 -22.46 -19.31
C MET A 371 12.15 -21.11 -19.51
N CYS A 372 13.48 -21.10 -19.56
CA CYS A 372 14.26 -19.88 -19.81
C CYS A 372 13.97 -19.32 -21.21
N GLN A 373 13.97 -20.17 -22.24
CA GLN A 373 13.64 -19.77 -23.61
C GLN A 373 12.22 -19.22 -23.72
N GLU A 374 11.27 -19.83 -23.03
CA GLU A 374 9.88 -19.37 -22.92
C GLU A 374 9.81 -17.94 -22.37
N LEU A 375 10.48 -17.69 -21.23
CA LEU A 375 10.51 -16.37 -20.59
C LEU A 375 11.18 -15.31 -21.47
N VAL A 376 12.29 -15.64 -22.13
CA VAL A 376 12.97 -14.72 -23.06
C VAL A 376 12.04 -14.33 -24.21
N ARG A 377 11.29 -15.29 -24.76
CA ARG A 377 10.32 -15.03 -25.83
C ARG A 377 9.22 -14.08 -25.38
N HIS A 378 8.66 -14.28 -24.18
CA HIS A 378 7.62 -13.41 -23.64
C HIS A 378 8.15 -12.01 -23.34
N VAL A 379 9.33 -11.88 -22.73
CA VAL A 379 9.93 -10.55 -22.48
C VAL A 379 10.22 -9.84 -23.80
N HIS A 380 10.68 -10.55 -24.83
CA HIS A 380 10.90 -9.97 -26.15
C HIS A 380 9.59 -9.46 -26.79
N GLN A 381 8.50 -10.22 -26.67
CA GLN A 381 7.18 -9.79 -27.13
C GLN A 381 6.73 -8.52 -26.39
N ASP A 382 6.80 -8.52 -25.05
CA ASP A 382 6.43 -7.37 -24.23
C ASP A 382 7.25 -6.12 -24.62
N LEU A 383 8.58 -6.25 -24.76
CA LEU A 383 9.47 -5.16 -25.18
C LEU A 383 9.08 -4.59 -26.54
N THR A 384 8.67 -5.46 -27.47
CA THR A 384 8.21 -5.06 -28.81
C THR A 384 6.90 -4.27 -28.72
N GLU A 385 5.96 -4.72 -27.90
CA GLU A 385 4.67 -4.05 -27.67
C GLU A 385 4.86 -2.66 -27.04
N VAL A 386 5.73 -2.54 -26.03
CA VAL A 386 6.01 -1.26 -25.36
C VAL A 386 7.05 -0.40 -26.09
N ARG A 387 7.58 -0.87 -27.23
CA ARG A 387 8.58 -0.20 -28.06
C ARG A 387 9.84 0.24 -27.29
N ILE A 388 10.30 -0.57 -26.35
CA ILE A 388 11.53 -0.33 -25.60
C ILE A 388 12.65 -1.18 -26.21
N ALA A 389 13.75 -0.54 -26.60
CA ALA A 389 14.98 -1.21 -26.99
C ALA A 389 15.99 -1.17 -25.84
N CYS A 390 16.56 -2.32 -25.49
CA CYS A 390 17.59 -2.43 -24.46
C CYS A 390 18.97 -2.56 -25.11
N PHE A 391 19.95 -1.81 -24.62
CA PHE A 391 21.35 -1.97 -24.99
C PHE A 391 21.99 -3.00 -24.06
N LEU A 392 22.63 -4.04 -24.61
CA LEU A 392 23.58 -4.84 -23.88
C LEU A 392 24.86 -4.01 -23.79
N TYR A 393 25.25 -3.62 -22.57
CA TYR A 393 26.59 -3.10 -22.34
C TYR A 393 27.55 -4.30 -22.44
N GLU A 394 28.40 -4.31 -23.47
CA GLU A 394 29.49 -5.28 -23.66
C GLU A 394 30.57 -5.16 -22.58
#